data_AF-A0A660MCA4-F1
#
_entry.id   AF-A0A660MCA4-F1
#
_cell.length_a   1.000
_cell.length_b   1.000
_cell.length_c   1.000
_cell.angle_alpha   90.00
_cell.angle_beta   90.00
_cell.angle_gamma   90.00
#
_symmetry.space_group_name_H-M   'P 1'
#
loop_
_entity.id
_entity.type
_entity.pdbx_description
1 polymer ?
#
loop_
_entity_poly.entity_id
_entity_poly.type
_entity_poly.pdbx_seq_one_letter_code
_entity_poly.pdbx_strand_id
1 'polypeptide(L)' 'MPAAQWEHGDLILAVKITARASRDQCQGIHDERYKIAITAPPEDGKANKHL' A
#
# COMPACT_ATOMS: atom_id res chain seq x y z
N MET A 1 -5.08 6.07 -12.89
CA MET A 1 -5.85 6.42 -11.67
C MET A 1 -4.84 7.00 -10.70
N PRO A 2 -5.06 8.20 -10.15
CA PRO A 2 -4.03 8.89 -9.37
C PRO A 2 -3.62 8.08 -8.14
N ALA A 3 -2.32 8.13 -7.80
CA ALA A 3 -1.75 7.41 -6.66
C ALA A 3 -2.30 7.88 -5.30
N ALA A 4 -2.83 9.11 -5.27
CA ALA A 4 -3.46 9.74 -4.14
C ALA A 4 -4.62 10.62 -4.63
N GLN A 5 -5.77 10.52 -3.99
CA GLN A 5 -6.92 11.39 -4.25
C GLN A 5 -7.65 11.73 -2.96
N TRP A 6 -8.21 12.94 -2.90
CA TRP A 6 -9.09 13.35 -1.82
C TRP A 6 -10.54 13.08 -2.22
N GLU A 7 -11.26 12.34 -1.40
CA GLU A 7 -12.70 12.09 -1.57
C GLU A 7 -13.41 12.40 -0.25
N HIS A 8 -14.39 13.31 -0.28
CA HIS A 8 -15.19 13.70 0.90
C HIS A 8 -14.41 14.08 2.18
N GLY A 9 -13.16 14.53 2.04
CA GLY A 9 -12.29 14.88 3.16
C GLY A 9 -11.36 13.74 3.60
N ASP A 10 -11.47 12.57 2.98
CA ASP A 10 -10.58 11.43 3.18
C ASP A 10 -9.49 11.38 2.10
N LEU A 11 -8.26 11.05 2.51
CA LEU A 11 -7.14 10.83 1.60
C LEU A 11 -7.07 9.35 1.22
N ILE A 12 -7.47 9.03 0.00
CA ILE A 12 -7.39 7.69 -0.58
C ILE A 12 -6.03 7.52 -1.26
N LEU A 13 -5.24 6.54 -0.77
CA LEU A 13 -3.92 6.22 -1.32
C LEU A 13 -3.95 4.85 -2.02
N ALA A 14 -3.60 4.82 -3.30
CA ALA A 14 -3.41 3.58 -4.04
C ALA A 14 -2.00 3.03 -3.76
N VAL A 15 -1.89 2.10 -2.81
CA VAL A 15 -0.64 1.44 -2.43
C VAL A 15 -0.57 0.01 -2.97
N LYS A 16 0.60 -0.40 -3.43
CA LYS A 16 0.94 -1.78 -3.79
C LYS A 16 1.94 -2.32 -2.78
N ILE A 17 1.47 -3.18 -1.88
CA ILE A 17 2.30 -3.77 -0.83
C ILE A 17 2.93 -5.06 -1.35
N THR A 18 4.24 -5.17 -1.25
CA THR A 18 4.99 -6.40 -1.49
C THR A 18 5.40 -6.98 -0.14
N ALA A 19 4.72 -8.05 0.28
CA ALA A 19 5.04 -8.75 1.53
C ALA A 19 6.25 -9.68 1.35
N ARG A 20 6.83 -10.13 2.46
CA ARG A 20 8.04 -10.99 2.49
C ARG A 20 9.27 -10.34 1.83
N ALA A 21 9.37 -9.01 1.86
CA ALA A 21 10.58 -8.34 1.42
C ALA A 21 11.73 -8.60 2.41
N SER A 22 12.98 -8.48 1.94
CA SER A 22 14.16 -8.60 2.82
C SER A 22 14.26 -7.49 3.87
N ARG A 23 13.60 -6.35 3.63
CA ARG A 23 13.59 -5.16 4.50
C ARG A 23 12.35 -4.30 4.21
N ASP A 24 11.90 -3.55 5.21
CA ASP A 24 10.82 -2.59 5.05
C ASP A 24 11.36 -1.37 4.29
N GLN A 25 10.77 -1.06 3.13
CA GLN A 25 11.20 0.09 2.33
C GLN A 25 10.08 0.63 1.43
N CYS A 26 10.02 1.96 1.33
CA CYS A 26 9.28 2.62 0.27
C CYS A 26 10.06 2.47 -1.05
N GLN A 27 9.49 1.81 -2.04
CA GLN A 27 10.09 1.61 -3.36
C GLN A 27 9.74 2.75 -4.35
N GLY A 28 9.03 3.78 -3.89
CA GLY A 28 8.60 4.90 -4.72
C GLY A 28 7.29 4.65 -5.49
N ILE A 29 6.92 5.60 -6.33
CA ILE A 29 5.71 5.54 -7.16
C ILE A 29 6.05 4.85 -8.48
N HIS A 30 5.32 3.78 -8.80
CA HIS A 30 5.45 3.05 -10.06
C HIS A 30 4.05 2.78 -10.61
N ASP A 31 3.78 3.10 -11.87
CA ASP A 31 2.48 2.86 -12.52
C ASP A 31 1.29 3.55 -11.80
N GLU A 32 1.49 4.81 -11.37
CA GLU A 32 0.53 5.57 -10.54
C GLU A 32 0.18 4.91 -9.19
N ARG A 33 1.04 4.03 -8.64
CA ARG A 33 0.82 3.37 -7.34
C ARG A 33 2.04 3.47 -6.44
N TYR A 34 1.80 3.68 -5.15
CA TYR A 34 2.86 3.71 -4.14
C TYR A 34 3.31 2.29 -3.82
N LYS A 35 4.53 1.92 -4.20
CA LYS A 35 5.05 0.59 -3.93
C LYS A 35 5.75 0.57 -2.59
N ILE A 36 5.27 -0.28 -1.68
CA ILE A 36 5.80 -0.41 -0.33
C ILE A 36 6.19 -1.88 -0.14
N ALA A 37 7.44 -2.14 0.22
CA ALA A 37 7.89 -3.46 0.62
C ALA A 37 7.85 -3.55 2.13
N ILE A 38 7.26 -4.64 2.64
CA ILE A 38 7.29 -4.95 4.07
C ILE A 38 7.83 -6.37 4.27
N THR A 39 8.57 -6.55 5.36
CA THR A 39 9.13 -7.82 5.82
C THR A 39 8.05 -8.72 6.41
N ALA A 40 7.02 -8.12 6.99
CA ALA A 40 5.91 -8.84 7.59
C ALA A 40 5.25 -9.79 6.56
N PRO A 41 4.92 -11.02 6.95
CA PRO A 41 4.11 -11.89 6.12
C PRO A 41 2.77 -11.19 5.83
N PRO A 42 2.17 -11.40 4.64
CA PRO A 42 0.84 -10.86 4.38
C PRO A 42 -0.09 -11.54 5.39
N GLU A 43 -0.57 -10.79 6.39
CA GLU A 43 -1.50 -11.31 7.38
C GLU A 43 -2.85 -11.56 6.71
N ASP A 44 -2.93 -12.66 5.95
CA ASP A 44 -4.12 -13.37 5.47
C ASP A 44 -5.42 -12.51 5.43
N GLY A 45 -5.41 -11.43 4.63
CA GLY A 45 -6.56 -10.54 4.42
C GLY A 45 -7.10 -9.81 5.66
N LYS A 46 -6.45 -9.87 6.83
CA LYS A 46 -6.97 -9.28 8.08
C LYS A 46 -6.98 -7.75 8.04
N ALA A 47 -6.01 -7.12 7.39
CA ALA A 47 -5.98 -5.67 7.22
C ALA A 47 -7.16 -5.16 6.36
N ASN A 48 -7.61 -5.93 5.37
CA ASN A 48 -8.78 -5.58 4.55
C ASN A 48 -10.12 -5.93 5.23
N LYS A 49 -10.10 -6.73 6.30
CA LYS A 49 -11.30 -7.09 7.07
C LYS A 49 -11.70 -6.05 8.11
N HIS A 50 -10.87 -5.03 8.33
CA HIS A 50 -11.14 -3.94 9.27
C HIS A 50 -11.43 -2.61 8.56
N LEU A 51 -12.17 -2.70 7.44
CA LEU A 51 -12.80 -1.60 6.73
C LEU A 51 -14.32 -1.74 6.84
#